data_AF-A0A654M0Z5-F1
#
_entry.id   AF-A0A654M0Z5-F1
#
_cell.length_a   1.000
_cell.length_b   1.000
_cell.length_c   1.000
_cell.angle_alpha   90.00
_cell.angle_beta   90.00
_cell.angle_gamma   90.00
#
_symmetry.space_group_name_H-M   'P 1'
#
loop_
_entity.id
_entity.type
_entity.pdbx_description
1 polymer ?
#
loop_
_entity_poly.entity_id
_entity_poly.type
_entity_poly.pdbx_seq_one_letter_code
_entity_poly.pdbx_strand_id
1 'polypeptide(L)'
;MSKNAYVSVINNDILQIASGSEPITSYNQIRKRFGDYFVSMNMYYCRKVFATFLRNEGIEPEIIDLLQGRIPNSVFVRHYYRPDPSNFDMIREKLRKLHNLIDA
;
A
#
# COMPACT_ATOMS: atom_id res chain seq x y z
N MET A 1 18.86 -8.09 -15.13
CA MET A 1 17.64 -7.35 -14.72
C MET A 1 16.87 -8.20 -13.73
N SER A 2 16.73 -7.78 -12.46
CA SER A 2 15.75 -8.43 -11.58
C SER A 2 14.35 -7.97 -12.02
N LYS A 3 13.43 -8.90 -12.27
CA LYS A 3 12.02 -8.54 -12.41
C LYS A 3 11.54 -8.06 -11.04
N ASN A 4 11.19 -6.78 -10.92
CA ASN A 4 10.57 -6.28 -9.71
C ASN A 4 9.12 -6.79 -9.68
N ALA A 5 8.82 -7.65 -8.72
CA ALA A 5 7.46 -8.12 -8.46
C ALA A 5 6.83 -7.20 -7.41
N TYR A 6 5.62 -6.70 -7.70
CA TYR A 6 4.83 -5.91 -6.77
C TYR A 6 3.63 -6.73 -6.34
N VAL A 7 3.49 -6.94 -5.04
CA VAL A 7 2.32 -7.60 -4.44
C VAL A 7 1.53 -6.52 -3.73
N SER A 8 0.22 -6.46 -3.97
CA SER A 8 -0.66 -5.50 -3.32
C SER A 8 -1.88 -6.20 -2.78
N VAL A 9 -2.24 -5.87 -1.54
CA VAL A 9 -3.44 -6.37 -0.87
C VAL A 9 -4.48 -5.27 -0.93
N ILE A 10 -5.66 -5.63 -1.43
CA ILE A 10 -6.77 -4.72 -1.67
C ILE A 10 -8.00 -5.27 -0.94
N ASN A 11 -8.80 -4.39 -0.35
CA ASN A 11 -10.10 -4.71 0.25
C ASN A 11 -11.24 -4.09 -0.58
N ASN A 12 -12.49 -4.40 -0.23
CA ASN A 12 -13.66 -3.94 -0.97
C ASN A 12 -13.81 -2.42 -0.97
N ASP A 13 -13.43 -1.74 0.11
CA ASP A 13 -13.52 -0.28 0.22
C ASP A 13 -12.64 0.39 -0.86
N ILE A 14 -11.40 -0.06 -1.00
CA ILE A 14 -10.48 0.44 -2.03
C ILE A 14 -11.01 0.13 -3.45
N LEU A 15 -11.58 -1.07 -3.66
CA LEU A 15 -12.20 -1.41 -4.95
C LEU A 15 -13.38 -0.50 -5.26
N GLN A 16 -14.19 -0.17 -4.27
CA GLN A 16 -15.34 0.72 -4.43
C GLN A 16 -14.90 2.15 -4.76
N ILE A 17 -13.88 2.67 -4.07
CA ILE A 17 -13.26 3.97 -4.37
C ILE A 17 -12.73 3.99 -5.82
N ALA A 18 -11.97 2.96 -6.20
CA ALA A 18 -11.42 2.86 -7.55
C ALA A 18 -12.53 2.80 -8.61
N SER A 19 -13.57 2.00 -8.36
CA SER A 19 -14.70 1.83 -9.29
C SER A 19 -15.58 3.09 -9.41
N GLY A 20 -15.67 3.89 -8.35
CA GLY A 20 -16.40 5.17 -8.34
C GLY A 20 -15.58 6.36 -8.87
N SER A 21 -14.28 6.18 -9.10
CA SER A 21 -13.39 7.25 -9.55
C SER A 21 -13.39 7.43 -11.07
N GLU A 22 -13.16 8.66 -11.52
CA GLU A 22 -12.96 8.92 -12.95
C GLU A 22 -11.69 8.20 -13.45
N PRO A 23 -11.72 7.60 -14.66
CA PRO A 23 -10.56 6.93 -15.22
C PRO A 23 -9.39 7.92 -15.37
N ILE A 24 -8.34 7.69 -14.60
CA ILE A 24 -7.11 8.46 -14.72
C ILE A 24 -6.29 7.86 -15.87
N THR A 25 -6.07 8.62 -16.94
CA THR A 25 -5.33 8.15 -18.11
C THR A 25 -3.83 8.42 -18.03
N SER A 26 -3.38 9.29 -17.11
CA SER A 26 -1.95 9.51 -16.88
C SER A 26 -1.61 10.08 -15.50
N TYR A 27 -0.38 9.83 -15.04
CA TYR A 27 0.20 10.45 -13.84
C TYR A 27 0.16 11.99 -13.87
N ASN A 28 0.33 12.58 -15.05
CA ASN A 28 0.31 14.03 -15.23
C ASN A 28 -1.06 14.66 -14.91
N GLN A 29 -2.15 13.95 -15.19
CA GLN A 29 -3.49 14.42 -14.82
C GLN A 29 -3.65 14.50 -13.30
N ILE A 30 -3.17 13.48 -12.59
CA ILE A 30 -3.17 13.51 -11.12
C ILE A 30 -2.33 14.69 -10.64
N ARG A 31 -1.11 14.84 -11.17
CA ARG A 31 -0.18 15.89 -10.75
C ARG A 31 -0.75 17.29 -10.97
N LYS A 32 -1.40 17.51 -12.13
CA LYS A 32 -2.06 18.77 -12.45
C LYS A 32 -3.19 19.06 -11.46
N ARG A 33 -4.05 18.08 -11.19
CA ARG A 33 -5.17 18.24 -10.24
C ARG A 33 -4.70 18.65 -8.86
N PHE A 34 -3.62 18.06 -8.34
CA PHE A 34 -3.01 18.51 -7.07
C PHE A 34 -2.47 19.95 -7.13
N GLY A 35 -1.86 20.33 -8.26
CA GLY A 35 -1.38 21.69 -8.51
C GLY A 35 -2.50 22.72 -8.53
N ASP A 36 -3.67 22.37 -9.05
CA ASP A 36 -4.86 23.24 -9.08
C ASP A 36 -5.36 23.57 -7.66
N TYR A 37 -5.11 22.70 -6.68
CA TYR A 37 -5.40 22.91 -5.26
C TYR A 37 -4.22 23.50 -4.46
N PHE A 38 -3.13 23.92 -5.12
CA PHE A 38 -1.90 24.41 -4.49
C PHE A 38 -1.24 23.40 -3.54
N VAL A 39 -1.50 22.11 -3.71
CA VAL A 39 -0.90 21.04 -2.90
C VAL A 39 0.19 20.34 -3.70
N SER A 40 1.37 20.18 -3.11
CA SER A 40 2.42 19.38 -3.74
C SER A 40 2.09 17.89 -3.68
N MET A 41 2.11 17.23 -4.83
CA MET A 41 1.90 15.79 -4.92
C MET A 41 3.09 15.03 -4.35
N ASN A 42 2.96 14.57 -3.11
CA ASN A 42 3.99 13.80 -2.41
C ASN A 42 3.53 12.34 -2.20
N MET A 43 3.39 11.58 -3.29
CA MET A 43 2.94 10.18 -3.26
C MET A 43 3.81 9.27 -2.37
N TYR A 44 5.07 9.66 -2.16
CA TYR A 44 5.97 9.00 -1.21
C TYR A 44 5.45 9.04 0.24
N TYR A 45 4.75 10.10 0.66
CA TYR A 45 4.15 10.14 2.00
C TYR A 45 3.04 9.11 2.13
N CYS A 46 2.20 8.90 1.10
CA CYS A 46 1.18 7.85 1.11
C CYS A 46 1.80 6.49 1.42
N ARG A 47 2.93 6.17 0.77
CA ARG A 47 3.67 4.94 1.02
C ARG A 47 4.25 4.86 2.44
N LYS A 48 4.76 5.97 2.99
CA LYS A 48 5.29 6.01 4.37
C LYS A 48 4.19 5.83 5.40
N VAL A 49 3.11 6.60 5.29
CA VAL A 49 1.95 6.53 6.18
C VAL A 49 1.38 5.11 6.18
N PHE A 50 1.23 4.50 5.00
CA PHE A 50 0.80 3.11 4.86
C PHE A 50 1.72 2.13 5.62
N ALA A 51 3.04 2.22 5.41
CA ALA A 51 4.00 1.37 6.11
C ALA A 51 3.93 1.55 7.63
N THR A 52 3.92 2.81 8.09
CA THR A 52 3.89 3.15 9.50
C THR A 52 2.60 2.65 10.15
N PHE A 53 1.45 2.82 9.48
CA PHE A 53 0.19 2.31 9.97
C PHE A 53 0.21 0.79 10.14
N LEU A 54 0.63 0.04 9.11
CA LEU A 54 0.71 -1.42 9.20
C LEU A 54 1.67 -1.87 10.30
N ARG A 55 2.80 -1.17 10.47
CA ARG A 55 3.75 -1.48 11.54
C ARG A 55 3.13 -1.27 12.92
N ASN A 56 2.38 -0.19 13.10
CA ASN A 56 1.69 0.12 14.36
C ASN A 56 0.55 -0.88 14.66
N GLU A 57 -0.08 -1.44 13.63
CA GLU A 57 -1.08 -2.51 13.76
C GLU A 57 -0.48 -3.91 14.01
N GLY A 58 0.85 -4.01 14.16
CA GLY A 58 1.55 -5.24 14.52
C GLY A 58 2.02 -6.08 13.33
N ILE A 59 1.96 -5.57 12.10
CA ILE A 59 2.41 -6.30 10.92
C ILE A 59 3.95 -6.38 10.90
N GLU A 60 4.45 -7.54 10.48
CA GLU A 60 5.88 -7.82 10.34
C GLU A 60 6.52 -6.94 9.25
N PRO A 61 7.75 -6.41 9.47
CA PRO A 61 8.45 -5.58 8.49
C PRO A 61 8.66 -6.29 7.15
N GLU A 62 8.89 -7.59 7.16
CA GLU A 62 9.08 -8.43 5.97
C GLU A 62 7.84 -8.41 5.07
N ILE A 63 6.64 -8.49 5.65
CA ILE A 63 5.37 -8.37 4.93
C ILE A 63 5.22 -6.96 4.37
N ILE A 64 5.49 -5.95 5.20
CA ILE A 64 5.37 -4.55 4.80
C ILE A 64 6.30 -4.26 3.62
N ASP A 65 7.55 -4.72 3.68
CA ASP A 65 8.52 -4.58 2.60
C ASP A 65 8.06 -5.33 1.34
N LEU A 66 7.53 -6.55 1.47
CA LEU A 66 6.96 -7.30 0.35
C LEU A 66 5.80 -6.54 -0.33
N LEU A 67 4.84 -6.00 0.44
CA LEU A 67 3.73 -5.18 -0.07
C LEU A 67 4.22 -3.90 -0.74
N GLN A 68 5.39 -3.45 -0.32
CA GLN A 68 6.07 -2.31 -0.87
C GLN A 68 6.92 -2.66 -2.12
N GLY A 69 7.01 -3.93 -2.51
CA GLY A 69 7.87 -4.37 -3.61
C GLY A 69 9.37 -4.25 -3.27
N ARG A 70 9.72 -4.34 -1.99
CA ARG A 70 11.09 -4.44 -1.49
C ARG A 70 11.35 -5.89 -1.09
N ILE A 71 12.52 -6.40 -1.45
CA ILE A 71 12.98 -7.73 -0.99
C ILE A 71 14.16 -7.48 -0.04
N PRO A 72 13.96 -7.63 1.26
CA PRO A 72 15.06 -7.57 2.22
C PRO A 72 16.17 -8.55 1.85
N ASN A 73 17.42 -8.14 2.02
CA ASN A 73 18.58 -9.00 1.74
C ASN A 73 18.87 -10.01 2.87
N SER A 74 17.98 -10.17 3.84
CA SER A 74 18.19 -11.09 4.95
C SER A 74 18.16 -12.54 4.47
N VAL A 75 19.02 -13.38 5.06
CA VAL A 75 19.05 -14.82 4.79
C VAL A 75 17.70 -15.45 5.13
N PHE A 76 17.06 -14.98 6.21
CA PHE A 76 15.73 -15.40 6.63
C PHE A 76 14.69 -15.19 5.52
N VAL A 77 14.58 -13.96 4.99
CA VAL A 77 13.60 -13.63 3.95
C VAL A 77 13.83 -14.44 2.67
N ARG A 78 15.09 -14.69 2.31
CA ARG A 78 15.42 -15.41 1.07
C ARG A 78 15.19 -16.92 1.15
N HIS A 79 15.40 -17.54 2.32
CA HIS A 79 15.46 -19.00 2.42
C HIS A 79 14.34 -19.61 3.27
N TYR A 80 13.78 -18.84 4.21
CA TYR A 80 12.89 -19.37 5.25
C TYR A 80 11.53 -18.69 5.27
N TYR A 81 11.46 -17.44 4.85
CA TYR A 81 10.22 -16.68 4.93
C TYR A 81 9.20 -17.15 3.90
N ARG A 82 8.12 -17.74 4.42
CA ARG A 82 6.95 -18.15 3.63
C ARG A 82 5.72 -17.54 4.32
N PRO A 83 5.27 -16.36 3.87
CA PRO A 83 4.13 -15.70 4.51
C PRO A 83 2.88 -16.58 4.37
N ASP A 84 2.17 -16.76 5.48
CA ASP A 84 0.89 -17.46 5.50
C ASP A 84 -0.17 -16.61 4.77
N PRO A 85 -1.00 -17.18 3.88
CA PRO A 85 -2.09 -16.46 3.23
C PRO A 85 -3.02 -15.70 4.21
N SER A 86 -3.23 -16.21 5.42
CA SER A 86 -4.04 -15.56 6.47
C SER A 86 -3.50 -14.19 6.88
N ASN A 87 -2.20 -13.93 6.71
CA ASN A 87 -1.63 -12.60 6.93
C ASN A 87 -2.26 -11.54 6.01
N PHE A 88 -2.62 -11.92 4.78
CA PHE A 88 -3.27 -11.01 3.83
C PHE A 88 -4.70 -10.68 4.25
N ASP A 89 -5.41 -11.62 4.87
CA ASP A 89 -6.75 -11.37 5.41
C ASP A 89 -6.70 -10.42 6.61
N MET A 90 -5.73 -10.62 7.51
CA MET A 90 -5.48 -9.67 8.59
C MET A 90 -5.22 -8.26 8.03
N ILE A 91 -4.38 -8.13 7.00
CA ILE A 91 -4.10 -6.84 6.36
C ILE A 91 -5.38 -6.21 5.82
N ARG A 92 -6.24 -6.96 5.11
CA ARG A 92 -7.53 -6.46 4.60
C ARG A 92 -8.39 -5.85 5.70
N GLU A 93 -8.45 -6.50 6.85
CA GLU A 93 -9.21 -6.02 8.01
C GLU A 93 -8.59 -4.73 8.60
N LYS A 94 -7.26 -4.64 8.64
CA LYS A 94 -6.56 -3.40 9.07
C LYS A 94 -6.78 -2.24 8.09
N LEU A 95 -6.88 -2.51 6.78
CA LEU A 95 -7.18 -1.47 5.79
C LEU A 95 -8.56 -0.86 5.99
N ARG A 96 -9.55 -1.67 6.39
CA ARG A 96 -10.88 -1.15 6.75
C ARG A 96 -10.81 -0.20 7.96
N LYS A 97 -9.98 -0.52 8.96
CA LYS A 97 -9.72 0.38 10.09
C LYS A 97 -9.07 1.69 9.63
N LEU A 98 -8.09 1.63 8.73
CA LEU A 98 -7.45 2.83 8.18
C LEU A 98 -8.45 3.71 7.43
N HIS A 99 -9.29 3.12 6.60
CA HIS A 99 -10.35 3.83 5.86
C HIS A 99 -11.26 4.61 6.82
N ASN A 100 -11.75 3.96 7.87
CA ASN A 100 -12.58 4.61 8.89
C ASN A 100 -11.88 5.75 9.64
N LEU A 101 -10.54 5.74 9.74
CA LEU A 101 -9.78 6.84 10.37
C LEU A 101 -9.58 8.04 9.43
N ILE A 102 -9.65 7.84 8.12
CA ILE A 102 -9.50 8.90 7.12
C ILE A 102 -10.84 9.58 6.87
N ASP A 103 -11.94 8.82 6.94
CA ASP A 103 -13.30 9.32 6.71
C ASP A 103 -13.99 9.88 7.98
N ALA A 104 -13.35 9.76 9.15
CA ALA A 104 -13.83 10.31 10.43
C ALA A 104 -13.42 11.77 10.63
#